data_AF-A0AAF0LGC6-F1
#
_entry.id   AF-A0AAF0LGC6-F1
#
_cell.length_a   1.000
_cell.length_b   1.000
_cell.length_c   1.000
_cell.angle_alpha   90.00
_cell.angle_beta   90.00
_cell.angle_gamma   90.00
#
_symmetry.space_group_name_H-M   'P 1'
#
loop_
_entity.id
_entity.type
_entity.pdbx_description
1 polymer ?
#
loop_
_entity_poly.entity_id
_entity_poly.type
_entity_poly.pdbx_seq_one_letter_code
_entity_poly.pdbx_strand_id
1 'polypeptide(L)'
;MTRTVSEALAQLPTTAHRNNLPTALRGRRDGFLIVLFGVLGFTREEVRKVTTADIRLDPVTIQGRTVPRDNGTPPGCPACAVTRWLRVALPAELGRKRDVAEAVDPRTFDPDVHDCDEGLEHEWRKATNIVPAIDQHGWLDVHQPISTRSLTTIAGRVQRFTGRREQRWEAPAAVPTRFDGMSRQQFTDEMDEFDLKVAQALARTAAALEEAQHTSDEMLGLLNTKTG
;
A
#
# COMPACT_ATOMS: atom_id res chain seq x y z
N MET A 1 3.27 -11.29 -33.51
CA MET A 1 2.77 -11.76 -32.19
C MET A 1 1.88 -10.68 -31.61
N THR A 2 0.56 -10.90 -31.64
CA THR A 2 -0.45 -10.00 -31.07
C THR A 2 -0.40 -10.18 -29.55
N ARG A 3 0.18 -9.22 -28.84
CA ARG A 3 0.40 -9.26 -27.38
C ARG A 3 -0.89 -8.92 -26.65
N THR A 4 -1.20 -9.61 -25.55
CA THR A 4 -2.52 -9.56 -24.91
C THR A 4 -2.56 -8.56 -23.74
N VAL A 5 -3.75 -8.05 -23.41
CA VAL A 5 -3.95 -7.12 -22.28
C VAL A 5 -3.48 -7.72 -20.95
N SER A 6 -3.63 -9.03 -20.77
CA SER A 6 -3.20 -9.76 -19.57
C SER A 6 -1.69 -9.61 -19.34
N GLU A 7 -0.87 -9.65 -20.40
CA GLU A 7 0.58 -9.47 -20.27
C GLU A 7 0.97 -8.03 -19.90
N ALA A 8 0.19 -7.03 -20.35
CA ALA A 8 0.43 -5.63 -20.00
C ALA A 8 0.10 -5.36 -18.53
N LEU A 9 -1.00 -5.93 -18.03
CA LEU A 9 -1.38 -5.85 -16.61
C LEU A 9 -0.33 -6.49 -15.71
N ALA A 10 0.18 -7.68 -16.08
CA ALA A 10 1.17 -8.42 -15.31
C ALA A 10 2.55 -7.73 -15.18
N GLN A 11 2.79 -6.62 -15.90
CA GLN A 11 4.04 -5.85 -15.84
C GLN A 11 3.97 -4.61 -14.96
N LEU A 12 2.79 -4.27 -14.46
CA LEU A 12 2.62 -3.06 -13.69
C LEU A 12 3.12 -3.27 -12.26
N PRO A 13 3.78 -2.27 -11.67
CA PRO A 13 4.13 -2.32 -10.27
C PRO A 13 2.88 -2.16 -9.42
N THR A 14 2.34 -3.26 -8.90
CA THR A 14 1.14 -3.25 -8.05
C THR A 14 1.45 -3.36 -6.57
N THR A 15 2.70 -3.64 -6.21
CA THR A 15 3.20 -3.76 -4.84
C THR A 15 4.48 -2.94 -4.69
N ALA A 16 4.73 -2.39 -3.51
CA ALA A 16 5.97 -1.68 -3.22
C ALA A 16 6.26 -1.62 -1.72
N HIS A 17 7.54 -1.59 -1.37
CA HIS A 17 7.95 -1.16 -0.03
C HIS A 17 7.62 0.33 0.19
N ARG A 18 7.55 0.75 1.46
CA ARG A 18 7.16 2.11 1.91
C ARG A 18 7.88 3.26 1.20
N ASN A 19 9.11 3.06 0.74
CA ASN A 19 9.90 4.10 0.08
C ASN A 19 9.55 4.26 -1.41
N ASN A 20 8.72 3.39 -1.98
CA ASN A 20 8.37 3.37 -3.39
C ASN A 20 6.84 3.34 -3.63
N LEU A 21 6.05 3.80 -2.65
CA LEU A 21 4.57 3.87 -2.73
C LEU A 21 4.05 4.59 -3.98
N PRO A 22 4.63 5.73 -4.41
CA PRO A 22 4.25 6.38 -5.66
C PRO A 22 4.23 5.46 -6.88
N THR A 23 5.17 4.51 -6.95
CA THR A 23 5.31 3.61 -8.09
C THR A 23 4.19 2.57 -8.08
N ALA A 24 3.91 1.96 -6.92
CA ALA A 24 2.79 1.01 -6.79
C ALA A 24 1.42 1.67 -7.04
N LEU A 25 1.23 2.89 -6.52
CA LEU A 25 -0.01 3.63 -6.71
C LEU A 25 -0.25 3.96 -8.20
N ARG A 26 0.81 4.40 -8.91
CA ARG A 26 0.76 4.62 -10.37
C ARG A 26 0.47 3.33 -11.13
N GLY A 27 1.13 2.21 -10.78
CA GLY A 27 0.89 0.94 -11.45
C GLY A 27 -0.55 0.43 -11.26
N ARG A 28 -1.12 0.54 -10.06
CA ARG A 28 -2.54 0.20 -9.82
C ARG A 28 -3.50 1.08 -10.62
N ARG A 29 -3.28 2.40 -10.64
CA ARG A 29 -4.09 3.33 -11.45
C ARG A 29 -3.98 3.01 -12.94
N ASP A 30 -2.76 2.79 -13.41
CA ASP A 30 -2.52 2.50 -14.83
C ASP A 30 -3.14 1.16 -15.22
N GLY A 31 -3.18 0.19 -14.30
CA GLY A 31 -3.90 -1.08 -14.49
C GLY A 31 -5.41 -0.88 -14.65
N PHE A 32 -6.01 -0.04 -13.81
CA PHE A 32 -7.40 0.36 -13.97
C PHE A 32 -7.66 1.02 -15.34
N LEU A 33 -6.78 1.94 -15.77
CA LEU A 33 -6.89 2.58 -17.08
C LEU A 33 -6.72 1.59 -18.25
N ILE A 34 -5.84 0.60 -18.13
CA ILE A 34 -5.69 -0.48 -19.11
C ILE A 34 -6.99 -1.27 -19.24
N VAL A 35 -7.68 -1.56 -18.13
CA VAL A 35 -8.99 -2.22 -18.19
C VAL A 35 -10.00 -1.36 -18.94
N LEU A 36 -10.11 -0.06 -18.62
CA LEU A 36 -11.06 0.82 -19.29
C LEU A 36 -10.82 0.91 -20.81
N PHE A 37 -9.57 1.12 -21.24
CA PHE A 37 -9.25 1.28 -22.65
C PHE A 37 -9.13 -0.04 -23.41
N GLY A 38 -8.37 -0.99 -22.86
CA GLY A 38 -7.96 -2.22 -23.53
C GLY A 38 -8.96 -3.36 -23.40
N VAL A 39 -9.77 -3.38 -22.35
CA VAL A 39 -10.76 -4.46 -22.10
C VAL A 39 -12.17 -3.99 -22.40
N LEU A 40 -12.56 -2.82 -21.88
CA LEU A 40 -13.92 -2.30 -22.05
C LEU A 40 -14.11 -1.44 -23.30
N GLY A 41 -13.02 -1.05 -23.96
CA GLY A 41 -13.06 -0.24 -25.18
C GLY A 41 -13.60 1.17 -24.96
N PHE A 42 -13.42 1.74 -23.76
CA PHE A 42 -13.88 3.11 -23.48
C PHE A 42 -13.06 4.11 -24.27
N THR A 43 -13.73 5.13 -24.79
CA THR A 43 -13.12 6.35 -25.28
C THR A 43 -12.58 7.19 -24.13
N ARG A 44 -11.72 8.16 -24.43
CA ARG A 44 -11.19 9.09 -23.42
C ARG A 44 -12.30 9.88 -22.72
N GLU A 45 -13.36 10.21 -23.45
CA GLU A 45 -14.50 10.94 -22.90
C GLU A 45 -15.30 10.07 -21.93
N GLU A 46 -15.57 8.81 -22.30
CA GLU A 46 -16.23 7.85 -21.42
C GLU A 46 -15.41 7.63 -20.14
N VAL A 47 -14.09 7.42 -20.24
CA VAL A 47 -13.19 7.26 -19.08
C VAL A 47 -13.30 8.43 -18.11
N ARG A 48 -13.37 9.67 -18.60
CA ARG A 48 -13.48 10.88 -17.75
C ARG A 48 -14.83 11.01 -17.05
N LYS A 49 -15.87 10.33 -17.54
CA LYS A 49 -17.21 10.32 -16.96
C LYS A 49 -17.44 9.17 -16.00
N VAL A 50 -16.49 8.23 -15.86
CA VAL A 50 -16.62 7.12 -14.92
C VAL A 50 -16.61 7.66 -13.49
N THR A 51 -17.65 7.30 -12.75
CA THR A 51 -17.82 7.60 -11.33
C THR A 51 -17.84 6.32 -10.50
N THR A 52 -17.79 6.44 -9.18
CA THR A 52 -17.93 5.29 -8.28
C THR A 52 -19.30 4.61 -8.39
N ALA A 53 -20.35 5.35 -8.77
CA ALA A 53 -21.71 4.81 -8.95
C ALA A 53 -21.82 3.88 -10.17
N ASP A 54 -20.92 4.01 -11.14
CA ASP A 54 -20.89 3.20 -12.35
C ASP A 54 -20.29 1.80 -12.13
N ILE A 55 -19.72 1.54 -10.95
CA ILE A 55 -18.95 0.34 -10.66
C ILE A 55 -19.76 -0.62 -9.77
N ARG A 56 -19.88 -1.88 -10.20
CA ARG A 56 -20.39 -3.01 -9.39
C ARG A 56 -19.30 -4.06 -9.25
N LEU A 57 -19.32 -4.85 -8.17
CA LEU A 57 -18.21 -5.74 -7.78
C LEU A 57 -18.51 -7.24 -7.89
N ASP A 58 -19.75 -7.62 -8.19
CA ASP A 58 -20.13 -9.03 -8.32
C ASP A 58 -21.25 -9.21 -9.37
N PRO A 59 -20.90 -9.52 -10.62
CA PRO A 59 -19.56 -9.48 -11.19
C PRO A 59 -19.03 -8.04 -11.31
N VAL A 60 -17.72 -7.88 -11.54
CA VAL A 60 -17.13 -6.56 -11.78
C VAL A 60 -17.70 -5.98 -13.08
N THR A 61 -18.43 -4.86 -12.98
CA THR A 61 -18.95 -4.12 -14.14
C THR A 61 -18.67 -2.63 -14.00
N ILE A 62 -18.45 -1.96 -15.12
CA ILE A 62 -18.25 -0.51 -15.19
C ILE A 62 -19.14 0.03 -16.30
N GLN A 63 -20.08 0.93 -15.97
CA GLN A 63 -21.11 1.43 -16.88
C GLN A 63 -21.84 0.31 -17.64
N GLY A 64 -22.15 -0.78 -16.92
CA GLY A 64 -22.83 -1.95 -17.47
C GLY A 64 -21.97 -2.88 -18.35
N ARG A 65 -20.69 -2.57 -18.59
CA ARG A 65 -19.77 -3.47 -19.32
C ARG A 65 -19.05 -4.38 -18.33
N THR A 66 -19.11 -5.68 -18.57
CA THR A 66 -18.48 -6.70 -17.71
C THR A 66 -16.97 -6.68 -17.87
N VAL A 67 -16.27 -6.58 -16.75
CA VAL A 67 -14.82 -6.80 -16.68
C VAL A 67 -14.58 -8.31 -16.52
N PRO A 68 -13.94 -8.98 -17.48
CA PRO A 68 -13.69 -10.40 -17.39
C PRO A 68 -12.75 -10.72 -16.22
N ARG A 69 -13.11 -11.74 -15.44
CA ARG A 69 -12.19 -12.45 -14.58
C ARG A 69 -11.36 -13.38 -15.46
N ASP A 70 -10.05 -13.18 -15.49
CA ASP A 70 -9.13 -14.14 -16.11
C ASP A 70 -8.93 -15.31 -15.14
N ASN A 71 -9.09 -16.55 -15.61
CA ASN A 71 -8.84 -17.76 -14.82
C ASN A 71 -7.35 -18.17 -14.81
N GLY A 72 -6.51 -17.42 -15.54
CA GLY A 72 -5.06 -17.55 -15.54
C GLY A 72 -4.42 -16.90 -14.32
N THR A 73 -3.23 -16.30 -14.51
CA THR A 73 -2.43 -15.77 -13.39
C THR A 73 -3.01 -14.46 -12.83
N PRO A 74 -3.20 -14.32 -11.49
CA PRO A 74 -3.76 -13.12 -10.85
C PRO A 74 -3.11 -11.77 -11.21
N PRO A 75 -1.79 -11.67 -11.46
CA PRO A 75 -1.18 -10.40 -11.88
C PRO A 75 -1.73 -9.84 -13.20
N GLY A 76 -2.17 -10.71 -14.12
CA GLY A 76 -2.73 -10.33 -15.42
C GLY A 76 -4.25 -10.16 -15.43
N CYS A 77 -4.94 -10.44 -14.32
CA CYS A 77 -6.40 -10.47 -14.27
C CYS A 77 -7.01 -9.04 -14.31
N PRO A 78 -7.89 -8.73 -15.29
CA PRO A 78 -8.55 -7.43 -15.37
C PRO A 78 -9.40 -7.09 -14.14
N ALA A 79 -10.14 -8.06 -13.61
CA ALA A 79 -10.94 -7.86 -12.40
C ALA A 79 -10.05 -7.50 -11.19
N CYS A 80 -8.90 -8.18 -11.02
CA CYS A 80 -7.93 -7.84 -9.97
C CYS A 80 -7.34 -6.44 -10.14
N ALA A 81 -7.06 -6.00 -11.38
CA ALA A 81 -6.57 -4.65 -11.63
C ALA A 81 -7.56 -3.57 -11.16
N VAL A 82 -8.87 -3.82 -11.36
CA VAL A 82 -9.93 -2.94 -10.85
C VAL A 82 -9.95 -2.95 -9.32
N THR A 83 -10.05 -4.13 -8.68
CA THR A 83 -10.17 -4.20 -7.22
C THR A 83 -8.95 -3.64 -6.49
N ARG A 84 -7.73 -3.91 -6.97
CA ARG A 84 -6.48 -3.33 -6.43
C ARG A 84 -6.49 -1.81 -6.44
N TRP A 85 -7.01 -1.19 -7.51
CA TRP A 85 -7.11 0.27 -7.59
C TRP A 85 -8.16 0.81 -6.61
N LEU A 86 -9.34 0.20 -6.56
CA LEU A 86 -10.40 0.64 -5.66
C LEU A 86 -9.99 0.54 -4.18
N ARG A 87 -9.18 -0.46 -3.79
CA ARG A 87 -8.61 -0.55 -2.43
C ARG A 87 -7.82 0.69 -2.02
N VAL A 88 -7.14 1.33 -2.96
CA VAL A 88 -6.23 2.45 -2.67
C VAL A 88 -6.78 3.82 -3.05
N ALA A 89 -7.86 3.88 -3.85
CA ALA A 89 -8.40 5.13 -4.39
C ALA A 89 -8.77 6.14 -3.28
N LEU A 90 -9.64 5.75 -2.35
CA LEU A 90 -10.04 6.63 -1.25
C LEU A 90 -8.88 6.92 -0.28
N PRO A 91 -8.12 5.92 0.23
CA PRO A 91 -6.98 6.21 1.10
C PRO A 91 -5.96 7.17 0.48
N ALA A 92 -5.69 7.03 -0.82
CA ALA A 92 -4.78 7.92 -1.52
C ALA A 92 -5.35 9.33 -1.69
N GLU A 93 -6.67 9.47 -1.89
CA GLU A 93 -7.36 10.77 -1.98
C GLU A 93 -7.29 11.51 -0.63
N LEU A 94 -7.51 10.79 0.46
CA LEU A 94 -7.44 11.34 1.82
C LEU A 94 -6.00 11.53 2.35
N GLY A 95 -4.96 11.22 1.55
CA GLY A 95 -3.57 11.30 1.99
C GLY A 95 -3.19 10.30 3.09
N ARG A 96 -3.96 9.22 3.29
CA ARG A 96 -3.74 8.18 4.30
C ARG A 96 -2.61 7.24 3.88
N LYS A 97 -1.36 7.73 3.98
CA LYS A 97 -0.16 7.01 3.49
C LYS A 97 0.03 5.63 4.12
N ARG A 98 -0.39 5.45 5.38
CA ARG A 98 -0.27 4.16 6.08
C ARG A 98 -1.16 3.11 5.43
N ASP A 99 -2.43 3.44 5.23
CA ASP A 99 -3.43 2.57 4.61
C ASP A 99 -3.04 2.21 3.17
N VAL A 100 -2.52 3.19 2.40
CA VAL A 100 -1.96 2.92 1.06
C VAL A 100 -0.77 1.97 1.15
N ALA A 101 0.14 2.18 2.12
CA ALA A 101 1.32 1.34 2.28
C ALA A 101 0.99 -0.10 2.63
N GLU A 102 0.00 -0.31 3.50
CA GLU A 102 -0.50 -1.63 3.88
C GLU A 102 -1.16 -2.33 2.69
N ALA A 103 -1.98 -1.60 1.92
CA ALA A 103 -2.67 -2.14 0.76
C ALA A 103 -1.72 -2.53 -0.40
N VAL A 104 -0.51 -1.98 -0.47
CA VAL A 104 0.51 -2.29 -1.51
C VAL A 104 1.71 -3.08 -0.98
N ASP A 105 1.68 -3.51 0.28
CA ASP A 105 2.81 -4.20 0.90
C ASP A 105 3.04 -5.56 0.20
N PRO A 106 4.25 -5.85 -0.32
CA PRO A 106 4.52 -7.14 -0.94
C PRO A 106 4.39 -8.31 0.04
N ARG A 107 4.42 -8.07 1.36
CA ARG A 107 4.26 -9.12 2.39
C ARG A 107 2.82 -9.58 2.57
N THR A 108 1.86 -8.76 2.17
CA THR A 108 0.42 -9.10 2.24
C THR A 108 -0.11 -9.59 0.89
N PHE A 109 0.73 -9.60 -0.15
CA PHE A 109 0.37 -9.99 -1.49
C PHE A 109 0.72 -11.46 -1.76
N ASP A 110 -0.29 -12.26 -2.09
CA ASP A 110 -0.10 -13.61 -2.62
C ASP A 110 -0.26 -13.58 -4.16
N PRO A 111 0.80 -13.88 -4.93
CA PRO A 111 0.75 -13.83 -6.40
C PRO A 111 -0.17 -14.88 -7.03
N ASP A 112 -0.56 -15.91 -6.27
CA ASP A 112 -1.40 -17.02 -6.73
C ASP A 112 -2.88 -16.84 -6.31
N VAL A 113 -3.19 -15.81 -5.53
CA VAL A 113 -4.55 -15.46 -5.11
C VAL A 113 -5.12 -14.29 -5.91
N HIS A 114 -6.38 -14.41 -6.31
CA HIS A 114 -7.10 -13.34 -6.99
C HIS A 114 -7.61 -12.28 -6.01
N ASP A 115 -7.07 -11.06 -6.11
CA ASP A 115 -7.58 -9.89 -5.38
C ASP A 115 -9.07 -9.60 -5.62
N CYS A 116 -9.66 -10.09 -6.72
CA CYS A 116 -11.07 -9.92 -7.00
C CYS A 116 -11.98 -10.87 -6.22
N ASP A 117 -11.40 -11.90 -5.57
CA ASP A 117 -12.14 -12.91 -4.81
C ASP A 117 -12.16 -12.56 -3.31
N GLU A 118 -11.24 -11.73 -2.82
CA GLU A 118 -11.11 -11.35 -1.40
C GLU A 118 -12.17 -10.35 -0.89
N GLY A 119 -13.11 -9.95 -1.74
CA GLY A 119 -14.08 -8.90 -1.43
C GLY A 119 -13.43 -7.52 -1.29
N LEU A 120 -14.29 -6.50 -1.27
CA LEU A 120 -13.86 -5.11 -1.17
C LEU A 120 -14.83 -4.33 -0.29
N GLU A 121 -14.29 -3.67 0.73
CA GLU A 121 -15.08 -2.78 1.59
C GLU A 121 -15.71 -1.65 0.77
N HIS A 122 -16.87 -1.16 1.19
CA HIS A 122 -17.63 -0.19 0.40
C HIS A 122 -17.05 1.23 0.44
N GLU A 123 -15.96 1.45 1.17
CA GLU A 123 -15.35 2.76 1.42
C GLU A 123 -14.95 3.49 0.14
N TRP A 124 -14.41 2.79 -0.87
CA TRP A 124 -13.97 3.39 -2.14
C TRP A 124 -15.07 4.18 -2.85
N ARG A 125 -16.36 3.92 -2.56
CA ARG A 125 -17.47 4.70 -3.11
C ARG A 125 -17.47 6.16 -2.68
N LYS A 126 -16.83 6.47 -1.55
CA LYS A 126 -16.67 7.84 -1.03
C LYS A 126 -15.59 8.63 -1.76
N ALA A 127 -14.78 8.00 -2.63
CA ALA A 127 -13.78 8.71 -3.42
C ALA A 127 -14.48 9.67 -4.40
N THR A 128 -14.05 10.93 -4.42
CA THR A 128 -14.61 11.98 -5.27
C THR A 128 -14.27 11.70 -6.74
N ASN A 129 -13.08 11.14 -6.99
CA ASN A 129 -12.62 10.86 -8.35
C ASN A 129 -11.94 9.49 -8.43
N ILE A 130 -12.46 8.62 -9.29
CA ILE A 130 -11.89 7.29 -9.52
C ILE A 130 -10.79 7.27 -10.59
N VAL A 131 -10.62 8.37 -11.33
CA VAL A 131 -9.54 8.60 -12.30
C VAL A 131 -8.78 9.92 -12.02
N PRO A 132 -8.15 10.05 -10.84
CA PRO A 132 -7.42 11.25 -10.43
C PRO A 132 -6.10 11.40 -11.21
N ALA A 133 -5.65 12.65 -11.36
CA ALA A 133 -4.27 12.89 -11.74
C ALA A 133 -3.34 12.43 -10.59
N ILE A 134 -2.13 11.98 -10.94
CA ILE A 134 -1.05 11.76 -9.96
C ILE A 134 -0.01 12.85 -10.20
N ASP A 135 0.33 13.58 -9.14
CA ASP A 135 1.31 14.66 -9.19
C ASP A 135 2.76 14.16 -9.36
N GLN A 136 3.70 15.11 -9.45
CA GLN A 136 5.13 14.80 -9.57
C GLN A 136 5.69 14.06 -8.33
N HIS A 137 5.08 14.26 -7.16
CA HIS A 137 5.47 13.63 -5.90
C HIS A 137 4.86 12.23 -5.71
N GLY A 138 3.96 11.82 -6.61
CA GLY A 138 3.34 10.50 -6.60
C GLY A 138 2.02 10.39 -5.84
N TRP A 139 1.39 11.52 -5.52
CA TRP A 139 0.12 11.57 -4.79
C TRP A 139 -1.03 11.99 -5.69
N LEU A 140 -2.25 11.69 -5.27
CA LEU A 140 -3.44 12.08 -6.01
C LEU A 140 -3.61 13.59 -5.93
N ASP A 141 -3.72 14.23 -7.09
CA ASP A 141 -4.25 15.58 -7.14
C ASP A 141 -5.77 15.49 -7.09
N VAL A 142 -6.30 15.69 -5.89
CA VAL A 142 -7.74 15.59 -5.58
C VAL A 142 -8.55 16.72 -6.21
N HIS A 143 -7.91 17.81 -6.62
CA HIS A 143 -8.56 18.97 -7.22
C HIS A 143 -8.53 18.93 -8.74
N GLN A 144 -7.70 18.06 -9.34
CA GLN A 144 -7.54 17.99 -10.79
C GLN A 144 -7.86 16.59 -11.34
N PRO A 145 -8.93 16.44 -12.16
CA PRO A 145 -9.11 15.22 -12.92
C PRO A 145 -7.92 15.01 -13.88
N ILE A 146 -7.64 13.74 -14.20
CA ILE A 146 -6.53 13.41 -15.09
C ILE A 146 -6.60 14.22 -16.40
N SER A 147 -5.49 14.85 -16.77
CA SER A 147 -5.44 15.65 -17.99
C SER A 147 -5.60 14.75 -19.23
N THR A 148 -6.20 15.29 -20.30
CA THR A 148 -6.33 14.60 -21.58
C THR A 148 -4.97 14.17 -22.15
N ARG A 149 -3.90 14.93 -21.87
CA ARG A 149 -2.53 14.61 -22.27
C ARG A 149 -1.98 13.42 -21.49
N SER A 150 -2.23 13.37 -20.17
CA SER A 150 -1.85 12.23 -19.32
C SER A 150 -2.61 10.97 -19.75
N LEU A 151 -3.92 11.06 -19.99
CA LEU A 151 -4.71 9.96 -20.56
C LEU A 151 -4.16 9.49 -21.90
N THR A 152 -3.76 10.41 -22.78
CA THR A 152 -3.19 10.06 -24.10
C THR A 152 -1.82 9.39 -23.97
N THR A 153 -1.00 9.83 -23.02
CA THR A 153 0.31 9.24 -22.76
C THR A 153 0.17 7.85 -22.18
N ILE A 154 -0.77 7.66 -21.24
CA ILE A 154 -1.06 6.35 -20.66
C ILE A 154 -1.66 5.44 -21.72
N ALA A 155 -2.72 5.85 -22.43
CA ALA A 155 -3.30 5.09 -23.53
C ALA A 155 -2.25 4.70 -24.60
N GLY A 156 -1.32 5.60 -24.93
CA GLY A 156 -0.20 5.33 -25.83
C GLY A 156 0.85 4.38 -25.24
N ARG A 157 1.07 4.38 -23.91
CA ARG A 157 1.92 3.41 -23.19
C ARG A 157 1.26 2.05 -23.05
N VAL A 158 -0.05 1.99 -22.82
CA VAL A 158 -0.83 0.74 -22.90
C VAL A 158 -0.64 0.08 -24.26
N GLN A 159 -0.51 0.88 -25.32
CA GLN A 159 -0.20 0.41 -26.67
C GLN A 159 1.31 0.15 -26.92
N ARG A 160 2.23 0.61 -26.05
CA ARG A 160 3.69 0.49 -26.21
C ARG A 160 4.32 -0.28 -25.05
N PHE A 161 4.50 -1.57 -25.28
CA PHE A 161 5.16 -2.50 -24.37
C PHE A 161 6.65 -2.20 -24.21
N THR A 162 7.15 -2.11 -22.97
CA THR A 162 8.56 -1.78 -22.65
C THR A 162 9.45 -3.01 -22.47
N GLY A 163 8.89 -4.23 -22.44
CA GLY A 163 9.64 -5.46 -22.20
C GLY A 163 10.21 -5.58 -20.78
N ARG A 164 9.89 -4.64 -19.89
CA ARG A 164 10.34 -4.63 -18.50
C ARG A 164 9.27 -5.32 -17.64
N ARG A 165 9.50 -6.60 -17.33
CA ARG A 165 8.82 -7.26 -16.20
C ARG A 165 9.46 -6.76 -14.92
N GLU A 166 8.65 -6.29 -13.98
CA GLU A 166 9.15 -6.06 -12.63
C GLU A 166 9.69 -7.38 -12.10
N GLN A 167 10.88 -7.35 -11.50
CA GLN A 167 11.41 -8.53 -10.83
C GLN A 167 10.38 -8.94 -9.79
N ARG A 168 9.90 -10.19 -9.88
CA ARG A 168 9.16 -10.84 -8.81
C ARG A 168 9.99 -10.63 -7.54
N TRP A 169 9.50 -9.77 -6.66
CA TRP A 169 10.04 -9.72 -5.32
C TRP A 169 9.62 -11.04 -4.70
N GLU A 170 10.54 -12.00 -4.69
CA GLU A 170 10.42 -13.10 -3.75
C GLU A 170 10.46 -12.44 -2.38
N ALA A 171 9.33 -12.53 -1.65
CA ALA A 171 9.35 -12.18 -0.26
C ALA A 171 10.55 -12.94 0.34
N PRO A 172 11.50 -12.26 1.02
CA PRO A 172 12.55 -12.97 1.70
C PRO A 172 11.87 -14.01 2.58
N ALA A 173 12.29 -15.27 2.44
CA ALA A 173 11.74 -16.36 3.23
C ALA A 173 11.63 -15.88 4.68
N ALA A 174 10.44 -16.03 5.27
CA ALA A 174 10.19 -15.58 6.64
C ALA A 174 11.34 -16.09 7.50
N VAL A 175 12.17 -15.17 7.99
CA VAL A 175 13.29 -15.54 8.85
C VAL A 175 12.63 -16.05 10.12
N PRO A 176 12.82 -17.32 10.50
CA PRO A 176 12.23 -17.85 11.71
C PRO A 176 12.65 -16.95 12.87
N THR A 177 11.67 -16.30 13.46
CA THR A 177 11.85 -15.57 14.70
C THR A 177 11.94 -16.58 15.83
N ARG A 178 12.51 -16.18 16.97
CA ARG A 178 12.51 -17.04 18.17
C ARG A 178 11.10 -17.42 18.66
N PHE A 179 10.06 -16.74 18.17
CA PHE A 179 8.66 -16.98 18.51
C PHE A 179 7.99 -17.98 17.57
N ASP A 180 8.61 -18.31 16.43
CA ASP A 180 8.06 -19.29 15.51
C ASP A 180 8.16 -20.70 16.11
N GLY A 181 7.01 -21.40 16.18
CA GLY A 181 6.88 -22.71 16.85
C GLY A 181 6.59 -22.63 18.34
N MET A 182 6.51 -21.43 18.92
CA MET A 182 6.15 -21.23 20.31
C MET A 182 4.64 -21.38 20.50
N SER A 183 4.22 -22.14 21.51
CA SER A 183 2.81 -22.18 21.89
C SER A 183 2.37 -20.83 22.46
N ARG A 184 1.07 -20.53 22.41
CA ARG A 184 0.52 -19.28 22.94
C ARG A 184 0.89 -19.04 24.42
N GLN A 185 0.96 -20.11 25.20
CA GLN A 185 1.34 -20.03 26.62
C GLN A 185 2.81 -19.67 26.79
N GLN A 186 3.70 -20.33 26.06
CA GLN A 186 5.14 -20.01 26.08
C GLN A 186 5.43 -18.57 25.63
N PHE A 187 4.66 -18.06 24.66
CA PHE A 187 4.78 -16.67 24.23
C PHE A 187 4.38 -15.69 25.36
N THR A 188 3.30 -15.99 26.08
CA THR A 188 2.89 -15.18 27.25
C THR A 188 3.94 -15.21 28.34
N ASP A 189 4.50 -16.39 28.66
CA ASP A 189 5.54 -16.51 29.68
C ASP A 189 6.81 -15.72 29.30
N GLU A 190 7.23 -15.75 28.02
CA GLU A 190 8.37 -14.94 27.55
C GLU A 190 8.11 -13.43 27.62
N MET A 191 6.87 -13.00 27.35
CA MET A 191 6.49 -11.59 27.46
C MET A 191 6.49 -11.11 28.91
N ASP A 192 6.00 -11.93 29.84
CA ASP A 192 6.02 -11.61 31.28
C ASP A 192 7.46 -11.53 31.81
N GLU A 193 8.35 -12.42 31.37
CA GLU A 193 9.77 -12.37 31.72
C GLU A 193 10.45 -11.11 31.15
N PHE A 194 10.09 -10.73 29.92
CA PHE A 194 10.60 -9.51 29.30
C PHE A 194 10.15 -8.25 30.06
N ASP A 195 8.88 -8.15 30.41
CA ASP A 195 8.32 -7.03 31.16
C ASP A 195 8.97 -6.91 32.54
N LEU A 196 9.24 -8.03 33.21
CA LEU A 196 9.98 -8.05 34.47
C LEU A 196 11.41 -7.50 34.30
N LYS A 197 12.12 -7.89 33.23
CA LYS A 197 13.47 -7.38 32.94
C LYS A 197 13.47 -5.88 32.65
N VAL A 198 12.47 -5.40 31.91
CA VAL A 198 12.31 -3.97 31.62
C VAL A 198 12.05 -3.18 32.91
N ALA A 199 11.14 -3.67 33.76
CA ALA A 199 10.86 -3.04 35.06
C ALA A 199 12.12 -2.96 35.95
N GLN A 200 12.91 -4.04 35.99
CA GLN A 200 14.19 -4.05 36.73
C GLN A 200 15.21 -3.08 36.15
N ALA A 201 15.33 -3.00 34.82
CA ALA A 201 16.23 -2.07 34.15
C ALA A 201 15.84 -0.62 34.47
N LEU A 202 14.55 -0.30 34.40
CA LEU A 202 14.03 1.03 34.76
C LEU A 202 14.31 1.37 36.23
N ALA A 203 14.11 0.43 37.16
CA ALA A 203 14.43 0.63 38.57
C ALA A 203 15.92 0.94 38.80
N ARG A 204 16.82 0.24 38.11
CA ARG A 204 18.27 0.53 38.17
C ARG A 204 18.61 1.91 37.63
N THR A 205 17.98 2.32 36.52
CA THR A 205 18.21 3.67 35.98
C THR A 205 17.70 4.76 36.91
N ALA A 206 16.56 4.54 37.58
CA ALA A 206 16.03 5.48 38.56
C ALA A 206 16.96 5.63 39.78
N ALA A 207 17.47 4.51 40.31
CA ALA A 207 18.42 4.55 41.43
C ALA A 207 19.73 5.28 41.06
N ALA A 208 20.25 5.06 39.85
CA ALA A 208 21.45 5.75 39.37
C ALA A 208 21.24 7.26 39.19
N LEU A 209 20.03 7.68 38.78
CA LEU A 209 19.65 9.09 38.68
C LEU A 209 19.55 9.75 40.06
N GLU A 210 18.97 9.06 41.04
CA GLU A 210 18.86 9.53 42.41
C GLU A 210 20.24 9.70 43.07
N GLU A 211 21.15 8.73 42.89
CA GLU A 211 22.54 8.81 43.36
C GLU A 211 23.31 9.98 42.70
N ALA A 212 23.11 10.20 41.40
CA ALA A 212 23.70 11.33 40.69
C ALA A 212 23.17 12.68 41.18
N GLN A 213 21.86 12.79 41.46
CA GLN A 213 21.27 13.99 42.06
C GLN A 213 21.81 14.25 43.46
N HIS A 214 21.88 13.22 44.31
CA HIS A 214 22.43 13.34 45.65
C HIS A 214 23.89 13.84 45.63
N THR A 215 24.72 13.26 44.76
CA THR A 215 26.13 13.68 44.59
C THR A 215 26.23 15.13 44.09
N SER A 216 25.35 15.54 43.17
CA SER A 216 25.29 16.92 42.68
C SER A 216 24.92 17.91 43.77
N ASP A 217 23.94 17.57 44.61
CA ASP A 217 23.49 18.41 45.73
C ASP A 217 24.56 18.53 46.81
N GLU A 218 25.29 17.45 47.13
CA GLU A 218 26.45 17.49 48.03
C GLU A 218 27.55 18.40 47.49
N MET A 219 27.88 18.27 46.19
CA MET A 219 28.87 19.13 45.55
C MET A 219 28.47 20.62 45.58
N LEU A 220 27.19 20.93 45.32
CA LEU A 220 26.67 22.31 45.38
C LEU A 220 26.67 22.86 46.82
N GLY A 221 26.36 22.01 47.82
CA GLY A 221 26.45 22.37 49.24
C GLY A 221 27.88 22.70 49.70
N LEU A 222 28.87 21.95 49.22
CA LEU A 222 30.29 22.20 49.51
C LEU A 222 30.82 23.49 48.87
N LEU A 223 30.24 23.93 47.75
CA LEU A 223 30.60 25.20 47.10
C LEU A 223 30.00 26.42 47.82
N ASN A 224 28.80 26.29 48.41
CA ASN A 224 28.11 27.40 49.09
C ASN A 224 28.60 27.70 50.51
N THR A 225 29.34 26.80 51.15
CA THR A 225 29.89 27.00 52.51
C THR A 225 31.16 27.87 52.56
N LYS A 226 31.71 28.26 51.40
CA LYS A 226 32.93 29.10 51.29
C LYS A 226 32.67 30.60 51.08
N THR A 227 31.42 31.06 51.22
CA THR A 227 31.02 32.48 51.06
C THR A 227 30.58 33.18 52.34
N GLY A 228 30.94 32.64 53.52
CA GLY A 228 30.75 33.28 54.82
C GLY A 228 32.05 33.72 55.45
#